data_AF-A0A8X8AUZ3-F1
#
_entry.id   AF-A0A8X8AUZ3-F1
#
_cell.length_a   1.000
_cell.length_b   1.000
_cell.length_c   1.000
_cell.angle_alpha   90.00
_cell.angle_beta   90.00
_cell.angle_gamma   90.00
#
_symmetry.space_group_name_H-M   'P 1'
#
loop_
_entity.id
_entity.type
_entity.pdbx_description
1 polymer ?
#
loop_
_entity_poly.entity_id
_entity_poly.type
_entity_poly.pdbx_seq_one_letter_code
_entity_poly.pdbx_strand_id
1 'polypeptide(L)'
;MLAQSMREMKLVGRSGRGQDEFLWRLSNVETWVSAALTDETTCLDGFDGKVMDGVVKMAIRRRVVHAARVTSNALALVNRFTSRHKS
;
A
#
# COMPACT_ATOMS: atom_id res chain seq x y z
N MET A 1 -4.52 11.73 8.41
CA MET A 1 -4.86 10.75 7.35
C MET A 1 -4.75 9.30 7.87
N LEU A 2 -3.56 8.77 8.15
CA LEU A 2 -3.37 7.37 8.62
C LEU A 2 -4.21 6.98 9.85
N ALA A 3 -4.22 7.83 10.89
CA ALA A 3 -4.98 7.58 12.11
C ALA A 3 -6.51 7.54 11.88
N GLN A 4 -6.99 8.25 10.86
CA GLN A 4 -8.39 8.24 10.46
C GLN A 4 -8.74 6.94 9.75
N SER A 5 -7.92 6.53 8.78
CA SER A 5 -8.05 5.25 8.08
C SER A 5 -8.05 4.05 9.04
N MET A 6 -7.22 4.09 10.09
CA MET A 6 -7.22 3.04 11.13
C MET A 6 -8.49 3.00 11.98
N ARG A 7 -9.14 4.15 12.22
CA ARG A 7 -10.42 4.20 12.95
C ARG A 7 -11.56 3.64 12.10
N GLU A 8 -11.61 4.02 10.84
CA GLU A 8 -12.62 3.55 9.89
C GLU A 8 -12.53 2.03 9.71
N MET A 9 -11.33 1.46 9.55
CA MET A 9 -11.14 0.00 9.51
C MET A 9 -11.69 -0.74 10.73
N LYS A 10 -11.55 -0.17 11.95
CA LYS A 10 -12.13 -0.77 13.17
C LYS A 10 -13.65 -0.73 13.20
N LEU A 11 -14.27 0.30 12.59
CA LEU A 11 -15.71 0.42 12.52
C LEU A 11 -16.31 -0.64 11.60
N VAL A 12 -15.65 -0.95 10.49
CA VAL A 12 -16.11 -1.98 9.55
C VAL A 12 -16.09 -3.37 10.19
N GLY A 13 -15.07 -3.69 11.01
CA GLY A 13 -14.98 -4.98 11.71
C GLY A 13 -16.02 -5.23 12.83
N ARG A 14 -16.82 -4.22 13.22
CA ARG A 14 -17.83 -4.33 14.29
C ARG A 14 -19.23 -4.71 13.81
N SER A 15 -19.50 -4.69 12.49
CA SER A 15 -20.80 -5.09 11.93
C SER A 15 -20.83 -6.59 11.69
N GLY A 16 -21.33 -7.36 12.67
CA GLY A 16 -21.41 -8.84 12.63
C GLY A 16 -22.31 -9.48 11.55
N ARG A 17 -22.70 -8.76 10.48
CA ARG A 17 -23.49 -9.31 9.34
C ARG A 17 -22.68 -9.45 8.04
N GLY A 18 -21.37 -9.22 8.07
CA GLY A 18 -20.53 -9.20 6.87
C GLY A 18 -19.05 -9.45 7.13
N GLN A 19 -18.68 -10.37 8.04
CA GLN A 19 -17.27 -10.70 8.29
C GLN A 19 -16.57 -11.23 7.03
N ASP A 20 -17.21 -12.11 6.26
CA ASP A 20 -16.63 -12.62 5.01
C ASP A 20 -16.48 -11.52 3.96
N GLU A 21 -17.50 -10.65 3.83
CA GLU A 21 -17.45 -9.48 2.96
C GLU A 21 -16.33 -8.53 3.39
N PHE A 22 -16.15 -8.34 4.69
CA PHE A 22 -15.10 -7.52 5.26
C PHE A 22 -13.71 -8.10 4.99
N LEU A 23 -13.52 -9.39 5.23
CA LEU A 23 -12.27 -10.10 4.92
C LEU A 23 -11.97 -10.07 3.42
N TRP A 24 -12.99 -10.20 2.57
CA TRP A 24 -12.85 -10.07 1.12
C TRP A 24 -12.45 -8.63 0.70
N ARG A 25 -13.05 -7.60 1.29
CA ARG A 25 -12.62 -6.20 1.04
C ARG A 25 -11.18 -5.98 1.49
N LEU A 26 -10.79 -6.57 2.62
CA LEU A 26 -9.44 -6.46 3.17
C LEU A 26 -8.39 -7.19 2.30
N SER A 27 -8.72 -8.36 1.74
CA SER A 27 -7.84 -9.07 0.80
C SER A 27 -7.67 -8.33 -0.53
N ASN A 28 -8.70 -7.62 -0.99
CA ASN A 28 -8.57 -6.69 -2.12
C ASN A 28 -7.56 -5.58 -1.76
N VAL A 29 -7.73 -4.91 -0.61
CA VAL A 29 -6.80 -3.86 -0.19
C VAL A 29 -5.35 -4.37 -0.13
N GLU A 30 -5.12 -5.57 0.42
CA GLU A 30 -3.79 -6.21 0.44
C GLU A 30 -3.22 -6.39 -0.96
N THR A 31 -4.03 -6.89 -1.90
CA THR A 31 -3.65 -7.07 -3.32
C THR A 31 -3.28 -5.73 -3.96
N TRP A 32 -4.13 -4.72 -3.86
CA TRP A 32 -3.91 -3.42 -4.50
C TRP A 32 -2.69 -2.69 -3.93
N VAL A 33 -2.49 -2.74 -2.60
CA VAL A 33 -1.33 -2.11 -1.96
C VAL A 33 -0.03 -2.84 -2.31
N SER A 34 -0.05 -4.18 -2.42
CA SER A 34 1.12 -4.96 -2.84
C SER A 34 1.48 -4.70 -4.30
N ALA A 35 0.47 -4.57 -5.18
CA ALA A 35 0.68 -4.19 -6.57
C ALA A 35 1.27 -2.78 -6.68
N ALA A 36 0.71 -1.81 -5.95
CA ALA A 36 1.25 -0.44 -5.92
C ALA A 36 2.72 -0.40 -5.49
N LEU A 37 3.09 -1.16 -4.46
CA LEU A 37 4.48 -1.24 -4.01
C LEU A 37 5.38 -1.85 -5.09
N THR A 38 4.90 -2.86 -5.80
CA THR A 38 5.62 -3.51 -6.90
C THR A 38 5.84 -2.52 -8.05
N ASP A 39 4.79 -1.83 -8.48
CA ASP A 39 4.84 -0.81 -9.54
C ASP A 39 5.80 0.33 -9.16
N GLU A 40 5.79 0.78 -7.90
CA GLU A 40 6.72 1.79 -7.41
C GLU A 40 8.17 1.28 -7.46
N THR A 41 8.43 0.01 -7.10
CA THR A 41 9.78 -0.54 -7.17
C THR A 41 10.30 -0.73 -8.60
N THR A 42 9.44 -1.09 -9.55
CA THR A 42 9.80 -1.29 -10.97
C THR A 42 9.73 0.00 -11.79
N CYS A 43 9.05 1.05 -11.30
CA CYS A 43 8.94 2.35 -11.97
C CYS A 43 10.31 2.92 -12.37
N LEU A 44 11.33 2.71 -11.53
CA LEU A 44 12.68 3.23 -11.77
C LEU A 44 13.41 2.51 -12.91
N ASP A 45 13.04 1.27 -13.22
CA ASP A 45 13.62 0.50 -14.33
C ASP A 45 13.34 1.19 -15.67
N GLY A 46 12.19 1.87 -15.78
CA GLY A 46 11.84 2.70 -16.94
C GLY A 46 12.74 3.93 -17.13
N PHE A 47 13.54 4.31 -16.12
CA PHE A 47 14.47 5.44 -16.13
C PHE A 47 15.94 5.02 -16.16
N ASP A 48 16.24 3.74 -16.42
CA ASP A 48 17.62 3.24 -16.46
C ASP A 48 18.40 3.55 -17.74
N GLY A 49 17.76 4.18 -18.73
CA GLY A 49 18.43 4.65 -19.95
C GLY A 49 19.29 5.90 -19.73
N LYS A 50 20.46 5.94 -20.41
CA LYS A 50 21.42 7.06 -20.37
C LYS A 50 20.82 8.44 -20.70
N VAL A 51 19.76 8.47 -21.51
CA VAL A 51 19.04 9.71 -21.89
C VAL A 51 18.34 10.36 -20.69
N MET A 52 17.96 9.57 -19.69
CA MET A 52 17.24 10.03 -18.51
C MET A 52 18.18 10.34 -17.33
N ASP A 53 19.49 10.13 -17.48
CA ASP A 53 20.47 10.34 -16.42
C ASP A 53 20.52 11.80 -15.95
N GLY A 54 20.83 11.98 -14.67
CA GLY A 54 20.96 13.30 -14.04
C GLY A 54 19.76 13.73 -13.22
N VAL A 55 19.43 15.02 -13.27
CA VAL A 55 18.52 15.68 -12.32
C VAL A 55 17.11 15.09 -12.36
N VAL A 56 16.62 14.72 -13.55
CA VAL A 56 15.28 14.15 -13.73
C VAL A 56 15.15 12.79 -13.04
N LYS A 57 16.05 11.84 -13.32
CA LYS A 57 16.09 10.53 -12.66
C LYS A 57 16.22 10.66 -11.14
N MET A 58 17.05 11.58 -10.65
CA MET A 58 17.21 11.82 -9.21
C MET A 58 15.94 12.38 -8.55
N ALA A 59 15.23 13.30 -9.21
CA ALA A 59 13.99 13.86 -8.71
C ALA A 59 12.86 12.81 -8.67
N ILE A 60 12.75 11.99 -9.72
CA ILE A 60 11.75 10.91 -9.82
C ILE A 60 12.04 9.84 -8.78
N ARG A 61 13.29 9.38 -8.67
CA ARG A 61 13.72 8.41 -7.66
C ARG A 61 13.33 8.84 -6.25
N ARG A 62 13.55 10.11 -5.90
CA ARG A 62 13.18 10.62 -4.57
C ARG A 62 11.67 10.50 -4.31
N ARG A 63 10.83 10.82 -5.32
CA ARG A 63 9.37 10.73 -5.21
C ARG A 63 8.89 9.28 -5.11
N VAL A 64 9.40 8.42 -5.98
CA VAL A 64 9.06 6.99 -6.02
C VAL A 64 9.46 6.28 -4.73
N VAL A 65 10.67 6.52 -4.21
CA VAL A 65 11.12 5.95 -2.92
C VAL A 65 10.24 6.43 -1.76
N HIS A 66 9.80 7.69 -1.78
CA HIS A 66 8.89 8.20 -0.76
C HIS A 66 7.52 7.50 -0.83
N ALA A 67 6.97 7.34 -2.03
CA ALA A 67 5.71 6.62 -2.26
C ALA A 67 5.81 5.16 -1.79
N ALA A 68 6.84 4.42 -2.24
CA ALA A 68 7.15 3.06 -1.79
C ALA A 68 7.21 2.90 -0.27
N ARG A 69 7.78 3.89 0.43
CA ARG A 69 7.85 3.86 1.89
C ARG A 69 6.48 4.00 2.55
N VAL A 70 5.64 4.89 2.04
CA VAL A 70 4.26 5.08 2.56
C VAL A 70 3.40 3.86 2.23
N THR A 71 3.52 3.31 1.02
CA THR A 71 2.83 2.10 0.58
C THR A 71 3.23 0.88 1.42
N SER A 72 4.53 0.70 1.68
CA SER A 72 5.04 -0.36 2.56
C SER A 72 4.51 -0.25 3.99
N ASN A 73 4.45 0.96 4.55
CA ASN A 73 3.84 1.19 5.87
C ASN A 73 2.34 0.82 5.86
N ALA A 74 1.61 1.17 4.81
CA ALA A 74 0.21 0.81 4.66
C ALA A 74 0.02 -0.72 4.58
N LEU A 75 0.86 -1.41 3.79
CA LEU A 75 0.84 -2.87 3.67
C LEU A 75 1.08 -3.55 5.02
N ALA A 76 2.05 -3.06 5.80
CA ALA A 76 2.33 -3.57 7.14
C ALA A 76 1.12 -3.42 8.08
N LEU A 77 0.40 -2.30 7.99
CA LEU A 77 -0.81 -2.07 8.78
C LEU A 77 -1.96 -2.99 8.36
N VAL A 78 -2.17 -3.16 7.06
CA VAL A 78 -3.18 -4.09 6.51
C VAL A 78 -2.89 -5.51 6.99
N ASN A 79 -1.66 -6.00 6.82
CA ASN A 79 -1.26 -7.35 7.24
C ASN A 79 -1.47 -7.57 8.74
N ARG A 80 -1.10 -6.58 9.56
CA ARG A 80 -1.32 -6.63 11.02
C ARG A 80 -2.80 -6.59 11.39
N PHE A 81 -3.61 -5.89 10.61
CA PHE A 81 -5.05 -5.82 10.85
C PHE A 81 -5.71 -7.15 10.45
N THR A 82 -5.38 -7.69 9.29
CA THR A 82 -5.85 -9.00 8.80
C THR A 82 -5.53 -10.12 9.78
N SER A 83 -4.29 -10.19 10.28
CA SER A 83 -3.90 -11.23 11.24
C SER A 83 -4.67 -11.17 12.55
N ARG A 84 -5.17 -10.01 12.95
CA ARG A 84 -5.97 -9.82 14.17
C ARG A 84 -7.47 -10.12 14.00
N HIS A 85 -7.97 -10.18 12.76
CA HIS A 85 -9.41 -10.31 12.47
C HIS A 85 -9.75 -11.56 11.62
N LYS A 86 -8.77 -12.39 11.27
CA LYS A 86 -8.95 -13.72 10.67
C LYS A 86 -9.31 -14.83 11.71
N SER A 87 -9.64 -14.47 12.95
CA SER A 87 -10.02 -15.42 14.02
C SER A 87 -11.51 -15.40 14.30
#